data_AF-A0A961J712-F1
#
_entry.id   AF-A0A961J712-F1
#
_cell.length_a   1.000
_cell.length_b   1.000
_cell.length_c   1.000
_cell.angle_alpha   90.00
_cell.angle_beta   90.00
_cell.angle_gamma   90.00
#
_symmetry.space_group_name_H-M   'P 1'
#
loop_
_entity.id
_entity.type
_entity.pdbx_description
1 polymer ?
#
loop_
_entity_poly.entity_id
_entity_poly.type
_entity_poly.pdbx_seq_one_letter_code
_entity_poly.pdbx_strand_id
1 'polypeptide(L)'
;MLIDDPAYQLVSRAGGYLRAAQIIVDSGNSNPEIVAPTMQLVAHGIEVLMKHVLIVAGYTVEMARKEYGHSLKRLWNAEEMADFRDISFEVAVDAWAVAATSGKYRDKFSENPRDLIRSSLEDLDRLHTSESNYSLRYVSAPDETAPAPMFLLDTFRPVEERLRSRYLLSERSRQYA
;
A
#
# COMPACT_ATOMS: atom_id res chain seq x y z
N MET A 1 20.74 -16.33 1.71
CA MET A 1 20.97 -14.92 2.12
C MET A 1 19.67 -14.18 1.86
N LEU A 2 19.09 -13.45 2.83
CA LEU A 2 17.81 -12.71 2.66
C LEU A 2 17.75 -11.89 1.37
N ILE A 3 18.90 -11.34 0.95
CA ILE A 3 19.03 -10.52 -0.26
C ILE A 3 18.64 -11.28 -1.53
N ASP A 4 18.73 -12.61 -1.56
CA ASP A 4 18.38 -13.42 -2.74
C ASP A 4 16.93 -13.96 -2.69
N ASP A 5 16.21 -13.76 -1.59
CA ASP A 5 14.81 -14.19 -1.44
C ASP A 5 13.88 -13.19 -2.16
N PRO A 6 13.17 -13.60 -3.22
CA PRO A 6 12.27 -12.72 -3.97
C PRO A 6 11.17 -12.11 -3.09
N ALA A 7 10.67 -12.84 -2.09
CA ALA A 7 9.65 -12.32 -1.20
C ALA A 7 10.23 -11.20 -0.31
N TYR A 8 11.43 -11.39 0.24
CA TYR A 8 12.11 -10.33 1.02
C TYR A 8 12.43 -9.10 0.17
N GLN A 9 12.90 -9.28 -1.07
CA GLN A 9 13.17 -8.18 -1.99
C GLN A 9 11.90 -7.36 -2.27
N LEU A 10 10.75 -8.03 -2.48
CA LEU A 10 9.47 -7.35 -2.73
C LEU A 10 9.02 -6.53 -1.52
N VAL A 11 8.98 -7.11 -0.31
CA VAL A 11 8.54 -6.36 0.87
C VAL A 11 9.47 -5.17 1.18
N SER A 12 10.78 -5.35 1.00
CA SER A 12 11.76 -4.27 1.16
C SER A 12 11.54 -3.15 0.14
N ARG A 13 11.25 -3.50 -1.11
CA ARG A 13 10.97 -2.54 -2.18
C ARG A 13 9.67 -1.79 -1.95
N ALA A 14 8.62 -2.48 -1.48
CA ALA A 14 7.38 -1.85 -1.09
C ALA A 14 7.60 -0.82 0.04
N GLY A 15 8.36 -1.18 1.08
CA GLY A 15 8.73 -0.26 2.16
C GLY A 15 9.47 0.98 1.65
N GLY A 16 10.32 0.83 0.63
CA GLY A 16 10.99 1.95 -0.04
C GLY A 16 10.01 2.94 -0.67
N TYR A 17 9.02 2.45 -1.44
CA TYR A 17 8.00 3.30 -2.05
C TYR A 17 7.13 4.03 -1.01
N LEU A 18 6.65 3.30 0.00
CA LEU A 18 5.81 3.88 1.07
C LEU A 18 6.59 4.91 1.90
N ARG A 19 7.87 4.65 2.20
CA ARG A 19 8.72 5.62 2.89
C ARG A 19 8.98 6.87 2.05
N ALA A 20 9.19 6.73 0.74
CA ALA A 20 9.35 7.89 -0.15
C ALA A 20 8.08 8.76 -0.17
N ALA A 21 6.90 8.14 -0.28
CA ALA A 21 5.63 8.85 -0.17
C ALA A 21 5.46 9.56 1.17
N GLN A 22 5.82 8.90 2.28
CA GLN A 22 5.79 9.52 3.61
C GLN A 22 6.67 10.76 3.70
N ILE A 23 7.89 10.72 3.18
CA ILE A 23 8.80 11.87 3.21
C ILE A 23 8.18 13.08 2.50
N ILE A 24 7.49 12.85 1.38
CA ILE A 24 6.81 13.92 0.64
C ILE A 24 5.66 14.50 1.47
N VAL A 25 4.83 13.64 2.07
CA VAL A 25 3.72 14.05 2.94
C VAL A 25 4.20 14.83 4.16
N ASP A 26 5.21 14.32 4.86
CA ASP A 26 5.77 14.92 6.08
C ASP A 26 6.48 16.26 5.81
N SER A 27 6.92 16.49 4.57
CA SER A 27 7.49 17.79 4.17
C SER A 27 6.48 18.93 4.23
N GLY A 28 5.18 18.63 4.36
CA GLY A 28 4.11 19.62 4.34
C GLY A 28 3.94 20.30 2.99
N ASN A 29 4.61 19.80 1.94
CA ASN A 29 4.53 20.34 0.62
C ASN A 29 3.14 20.06 0.03
N SER A 30 2.36 21.12 -0.14
CA SER A 30 1.02 21.05 -0.73
C SER A 30 1.02 21.44 -2.22
N ASN A 31 2.18 21.44 -2.89
CA ASN A 31 2.25 21.71 -4.32
C ASN A 31 1.41 20.66 -5.07
N PRO A 32 0.41 21.07 -5.89
CA PRO A 32 -0.39 20.15 -6.68
C PRO A 32 0.45 19.20 -7.56
N GLU A 33 1.62 19.64 -8.03
CA GLU A 33 2.51 18.88 -8.92
C GLU A 33 3.06 17.58 -8.29
N ILE A 34 3.13 17.51 -6.96
CA ILE A 34 3.66 16.33 -6.24
C ILE A 34 2.57 15.40 -5.71
N VAL A 35 1.29 15.75 -5.86
CA VAL A 35 0.17 14.91 -5.41
C VAL A 35 0.13 13.61 -6.19
N ALA A 36 0.13 13.68 -7.53
CA ALA A 36 0.10 12.48 -8.38
C ALA A 36 1.36 11.60 -8.19
N PRO A 37 2.60 12.13 -8.15
CA PRO A 37 3.78 11.35 -7.76
C PRO A 37 3.66 10.67 -6.40
N THR A 38 3.14 11.35 -5.38
CA THR A 38 2.91 10.76 -4.05
C THR A 38 1.94 9.59 -4.15
N MET A 39 0.82 9.76 -4.87
CA MET A 39 -0.16 8.70 -5.11
C MET A 39 0.43 7.52 -5.88
N GLN A 40 1.29 7.76 -6.88
CA GLN A 40 1.98 6.68 -7.59
C GLN A 40 2.86 5.84 -6.68
N LEU A 41 3.58 6.49 -5.75
CA LEU A 41 4.44 5.80 -4.78
C LEU A 41 3.59 4.97 -3.81
N VAL A 42 2.47 5.52 -3.31
CA VAL A 42 1.53 4.78 -2.46
C VAL A 42 0.97 3.56 -3.20
N ALA A 43 0.43 3.75 -4.41
CA ALA A 43 -0.15 2.68 -5.21
C ALA A 43 0.88 1.57 -5.52
N HIS A 44 2.10 1.93 -5.94
CA HIS A 44 3.16 0.94 -6.17
C HIS A 44 3.57 0.21 -4.90
N GLY A 45 3.71 0.93 -3.77
CA GLY A 45 4.04 0.33 -2.49
C GLY A 45 3.03 -0.75 -2.10
N ILE A 46 1.74 -0.41 -2.21
CA ILE A 46 0.62 -1.31 -1.91
C ILE A 46 0.56 -2.49 -2.91
N GLU A 47 0.72 -2.24 -4.21
CA GLU A 47 0.77 -3.29 -5.24
C GLU A 47 1.86 -4.31 -4.95
N VAL A 48 3.06 -3.83 -4.61
CA VAL A 48 4.23 -4.68 -4.35
C VAL A 48 4.06 -5.46 -3.04
N LEU A 49 3.41 -4.89 -2.01
CA LEU A 49 3.03 -5.64 -0.80
C LEU A 49 2.08 -6.79 -1.10
N MET A 50 1.04 -6.55 -1.90
CA MET A 50 0.11 -7.62 -2.24
C MET A 50 0.78 -8.69 -3.10
N LYS A 51 1.65 -8.30 -4.03
CA LYS A 51 2.46 -9.27 -4.79
C LYS A 51 3.37 -10.09 -3.89
N HIS A 52 3.98 -9.48 -2.87
CA HIS A 52 4.74 -10.22 -1.86
C HIS A 52 3.91 -11.33 -1.22
N VAL A 53 2.67 -11.04 -0.81
CA VAL A 53 1.76 -12.04 -0.21
C VAL A 53 1.50 -13.20 -1.17
N LEU A 54 1.27 -12.94 -2.47
CA LEU A 54 1.11 -14.00 -3.47
C LEU A 54 2.37 -14.87 -3.59
N ILE A 55 3.56 -14.27 -3.60
CA ILE A 55 4.82 -15.03 -3.69
C ILE A 55 4.99 -15.94 -2.46
N VAL A 56 4.66 -15.44 -1.26
CA VAL A 56 4.67 -16.24 -0.04
C VAL A 56 3.66 -17.40 -0.10
N ALA A 57 2.52 -17.19 -0.76
CA ALA A 57 1.51 -18.22 -1.01
C ALA A 57 1.90 -19.23 -2.12
N GLY A 58 3.09 -19.10 -2.72
CA GLY A 58 3.63 -20.05 -3.70
C GLY A 58 3.51 -19.61 -5.16
N TYR A 59 3.04 -18.40 -5.44
CA TYR A 59 3.04 -17.87 -6.80
C TYR A 59 4.46 -17.52 -7.27
N THR A 60 4.70 -17.64 -8.57
CA THR A 60 5.88 -17.02 -9.20
C THR A 60 5.62 -15.55 -9.53
N VAL A 61 6.68 -14.77 -9.73
CA VAL A 61 6.57 -13.35 -10.14
C VAL A 61 5.84 -13.24 -11.48
N GLU A 62 6.14 -14.13 -12.43
CA GLU A 62 5.48 -14.21 -13.72
C GLU A 62 3.99 -14.53 -13.59
N MET A 63 3.60 -15.47 -12.73
CA MET A 63 2.19 -15.78 -12.46
C MET A 63 1.47 -14.57 -11.87
N ALA A 64 2.02 -13.96 -10.81
CA ALA A 64 1.42 -12.79 -10.18
C ALA A 64 1.25 -11.63 -11.18
N ARG A 65 2.25 -11.41 -12.06
CA ARG A 65 2.18 -10.40 -13.11
C ARG A 65 1.11 -10.73 -14.17
N LYS A 66 1.08 -11.96 -14.67
CA LYS A 66 0.17 -12.37 -15.75
C LYS A 66 -1.27 -12.39 -15.28
N GLU A 67 -1.49 -12.92 -14.09
CA GLU A 67 -2.83 -13.10 -13.55
C GLU A 67 -3.39 -11.77 -13.06
N TYR A 68 -2.66 -11.02 -12.24
CA TYR A 68 -3.23 -9.84 -11.57
C TYR A 68 -2.79 -8.50 -12.19
N GLY A 69 -1.66 -8.46 -12.90
CA GLY A 69 -1.15 -7.25 -13.52
C GLY A 69 -0.80 -6.16 -12.50
N HIS A 70 -1.33 -4.96 -12.72
CA HIS A 70 -1.20 -3.81 -11.82
C HIS A 70 -2.51 -3.51 -11.07
N SER A 71 -3.53 -4.37 -11.19
CA SER A 71 -4.82 -4.08 -10.60
C SER A 71 -4.82 -4.36 -9.10
N LEU A 72 -4.84 -3.30 -8.31
CA LEU A 72 -5.02 -3.35 -6.86
C LEU A 72 -6.34 -4.01 -6.50
N LYS A 73 -7.41 -3.77 -7.26
CA LYS A 73 -8.72 -4.38 -7.00
C LYS A 73 -8.67 -5.91 -7.16
N ARG A 74 -8.02 -6.40 -8.21
CA ARG A 74 -7.89 -7.85 -8.44
C ARG A 74 -6.96 -8.50 -7.41
N LEU A 75 -5.84 -7.84 -7.10
CA LEU A 75 -4.93 -8.29 -6.05
C LEU A 75 -5.66 -8.38 -4.70
N TRP A 76 -6.32 -7.32 -4.28
CA TRP A 76 -7.00 -7.22 -2.98
C TRP A 76 -8.07 -8.29 -2.79
N ASN A 77 -8.75 -8.71 -3.85
CA ASN A 77 -9.83 -9.70 -3.80
C ASN A 77 -9.36 -11.15 -4.01
N ALA A 78 -8.05 -11.39 -4.21
CA ALA A 78 -7.53 -12.76 -4.28
C ALA A 78 -7.77 -13.52 -2.97
N GLU A 79 -7.92 -14.84 -3.05
CA GLU A 79 -8.19 -15.68 -1.88
C GLU A 79 -7.04 -15.60 -0.87
N GLU A 80 -5.81 -15.60 -1.38
CA GLU A 80 -4.55 -15.51 -0.64
C GLU A 80 -4.41 -14.21 0.18
N MET A 81 -5.20 -13.18 -0.14
CA MET A 81 -5.18 -11.91 0.60
C MET A 81 -6.02 -11.94 1.89
N ALA A 82 -6.68 -13.04 2.26
CA ALA A 82 -7.56 -13.07 3.45
C ALA A 82 -6.88 -12.50 4.71
N ASP A 83 -5.75 -13.08 5.12
CA ASP A 83 -5.00 -12.61 6.28
C ASP A 83 -4.44 -11.19 6.09
N PHE A 84 -4.03 -10.84 4.87
CA PHE A 84 -3.52 -9.50 4.56
C PHE A 84 -4.62 -8.44 4.73
N ARG A 85 -5.85 -8.74 4.29
CA ARG A 85 -7.01 -7.86 4.44
C ARG A 85 -7.35 -7.68 5.91
N ASP A 86 -7.37 -8.75 6.69
CA ASP A 86 -7.68 -8.70 8.12
C ASP A 86 -6.68 -7.83 8.87
N ILE A 87 -5.37 -8.06 8.66
CA ILE A 87 -4.31 -7.24 9.25
C ILE A 87 -4.46 -5.77 8.80
N SER A 88 -4.72 -5.53 7.52
CA SER A 88 -4.89 -4.17 6.99
C SER A 88 -6.08 -3.48 7.63
N PHE A 89 -7.21 -4.17 7.83
CA PHE A 89 -8.40 -3.63 8.47
C PHE A 89 -8.18 -3.33 9.96
N GLU A 90 -7.47 -4.18 10.69
CA GLU A 90 -7.09 -3.89 12.08
C GLU A 90 -6.25 -2.62 12.16
N VAL A 91 -5.19 -2.53 11.35
CA VAL A 91 -4.32 -1.36 11.33
C VAL A 91 -5.08 -0.10 10.89
N ALA A 92 -6.02 -0.22 9.95
CA ALA A 92 -6.88 0.88 9.52
C ALA A 92 -7.68 1.49 10.67
N VAL A 93 -8.27 0.63 11.50
CA VAL A 93 -9.09 1.03 12.64
C VAL A 93 -8.23 1.77 13.65
N ASP A 94 -7.05 1.22 13.96
CA ASP A 94 -6.09 1.86 14.87
C ASP A 94 -5.60 3.21 14.32
N ALA A 95 -5.22 3.25 13.06
CA ALA A 95 -4.77 4.46 12.37
C ALA A 95 -5.85 5.54 12.37
N TRP A 96 -7.12 5.18 12.12
CA TRP A 96 -8.26 6.10 12.14
C TRP A 96 -8.49 6.69 13.52
N ALA A 97 -8.42 5.87 14.58
CA ALA A 97 -8.56 6.32 15.96
C ALA A 97 -7.44 7.29 16.37
N VAL A 98 -6.19 7.00 15.97
CA VAL A 98 -5.05 7.89 16.20
C VAL A 98 -5.21 9.19 15.41
N ALA A 99 -5.59 9.10 14.14
CA ALA A 99 -5.80 10.25 13.27
C ALA A 99 -6.83 11.23 13.85
N ALA A 100 -7.96 10.71 14.36
CA ALA A 100 -9.04 11.49 14.96
C ALA A 100 -8.62 12.34 16.17
N THR A 101 -7.58 11.92 16.89
CA THR A 101 -7.09 12.61 18.10
C THR A 101 -5.79 13.40 17.86
N SER A 102 -5.16 13.23 16.70
CA SER A 102 -3.82 13.78 16.41
C SER A 102 -3.78 15.27 16.07
N GLY A 103 -4.91 15.85 15.63
CA GLY A 103 -4.98 17.20 15.06
C GLY A 103 -4.27 17.37 13.70
N LYS A 104 -3.75 16.29 13.10
CA LYS A 104 -3.06 16.32 11.79
C LYS A 104 -4.00 16.25 10.59
N TYR A 105 -5.19 15.73 10.83
CA TYR A 105 -6.20 15.45 9.80
C TYR A 105 -7.32 16.48 9.86
N ARG A 106 -7.96 16.72 8.70
CA ARG A 106 -9.10 17.64 8.57
C ARG A 106 -10.44 16.92 8.42
N ASP A 107 -10.39 15.59 8.40
CA ASP A 107 -11.52 14.70 8.24
C ASP A 107 -12.50 14.81 9.42
N LYS A 108 -13.75 14.43 9.16
CA LYS A 108 -14.81 14.42 10.19
C LYS A 108 -14.85 13.11 10.99
N PHE A 109 -14.11 12.09 10.56
CA PHE A 109 -14.02 10.79 11.22
C PHE A 109 -15.35 10.07 11.41
N SER A 110 -16.31 10.29 10.52
CA SER A 110 -17.67 9.71 10.58
C SER A 110 -17.78 8.39 9.82
N GLU A 111 -16.81 8.10 8.97
CA GLU A 111 -16.77 6.98 8.05
C GLU A 111 -16.27 5.71 8.74
N ASN A 112 -16.63 4.55 8.17
CA ASN A 112 -16.04 3.27 8.58
C ASN A 112 -14.65 3.14 7.93
N PRO A 113 -13.55 3.01 8.71
CA PRO A 113 -12.20 2.96 8.16
C PRO A 113 -11.96 1.72 7.26
N ARG A 114 -12.68 0.62 7.48
CA ARG A 114 -12.59 -0.57 6.62
C ARG A 114 -13.15 -0.32 5.23
N ASP A 115 -14.29 0.38 5.16
CA ASP A 115 -14.90 0.75 3.90
C ASP A 115 -14.06 1.82 3.18
N LEU A 116 -13.46 2.75 3.94
CA LEU A 116 -12.57 3.77 3.40
C LEU A 116 -11.31 3.19 2.76
N ILE A 117 -10.71 2.13 3.34
CA ILE A 117 -9.61 1.41 2.66
C ILE A 117 -10.09 0.85 1.33
N ARG A 118 -11.25 0.17 1.34
CA ARG A 118 -11.76 -0.48 0.13
C ARG A 118 -11.99 0.54 -0.98
N SER A 119 -12.69 1.64 -0.68
CA SER A 119 -12.92 2.71 -1.67
C SER A 119 -11.61 3.35 -2.12
N SER A 120 -10.66 3.58 -1.20
CA SER A 120 -9.35 4.16 -1.56
C SER A 120 -8.54 3.26 -2.48
N LEU A 121 -8.60 1.94 -2.30
CA LEU A 121 -7.93 0.99 -3.18
C LEU A 121 -8.60 0.93 -4.56
N GLU A 122 -9.93 1.05 -4.62
CA GLU A 122 -10.66 1.15 -5.89
C GLU A 122 -10.33 2.45 -6.64
N ASP A 123 -10.25 3.58 -5.93
CA ASP A 123 -9.83 4.84 -6.51
C ASP A 123 -8.39 4.77 -7.03
N LEU A 124 -7.47 4.21 -6.25
CA LEU A 124 -6.09 4.00 -6.69
C LEU A 124 -6.00 3.04 -7.89
N ASP A 125 -6.77 1.96 -7.90
CA ASP A 125 -6.84 1.01 -9.02
C ASP A 125 -7.25 1.73 -10.31
N ARG A 126 -8.34 2.50 -10.25
CA ARG A 126 -8.82 3.29 -11.38
C ARG A 126 -7.75 4.27 -11.86
N LEU A 127 -7.11 4.99 -10.93
CA LEU A 127 -6.08 6.00 -11.17
C LEU A 127 -4.78 5.41 -11.75
N HIS A 128 -4.44 4.17 -11.39
CA HIS A 128 -3.19 3.49 -11.76
C HIS A 128 -3.33 2.63 -13.03
N THR A 129 -4.55 2.35 -13.48
CA THR A 129 -4.82 1.51 -14.64
C THR A 129 -5.22 2.32 -15.87
N SER A 130 -5.45 1.62 -16.98
CA SER A 130 -5.95 2.21 -18.23
C SER A 130 -7.35 2.79 -18.10
N GLU A 131 -8.10 2.49 -17.02
CA GLU A 131 -9.46 2.99 -16.81
C GLU A 131 -9.52 4.52 -16.76
N SER A 132 -8.53 5.16 -16.13
CA SER A 132 -8.37 6.61 -16.15
C SER A 132 -7.41 7.12 -17.23
N ASN A 133 -7.04 6.28 -18.21
CA ASN A 133 -5.89 6.50 -19.07
C ASN A 133 -4.58 6.71 -18.28
N TYR A 134 -4.42 6.03 -17.14
CA TYR A 134 -3.30 6.24 -16.22
C TYR A 134 -3.20 7.69 -15.74
N SER A 135 -4.27 8.26 -15.19
CA SER A 135 -4.31 9.63 -14.66
C SER A 135 -3.24 9.97 -13.62
N LEU A 136 -2.62 8.98 -12.99
CA LEU A 136 -1.43 9.25 -12.18
C LEU A 136 -0.20 9.59 -13.02
N ARG A 137 -0.10 9.07 -14.24
CA ARG A 137 1.01 9.21 -15.20
C ARG A 137 0.78 10.33 -16.22
N TYR A 138 -0.46 10.75 -16.45
CA TYR A 138 -0.84 11.77 -17.44
C TYR A 138 -1.74 12.85 -16.82
N VAL A 139 -2.17 13.83 -17.62
CA VAL A 139 -3.03 14.94 -17.17
C VAL A 139 -4.37 14.37 -16.66
N SER A 140 -4.61 14.50 -15.36
CA SER A 140 -5.85 14.08 -14.71
C SER A 140 -7.04 14.94 -15.16
N ALA A 141 -8.24 14.36 -15.17
CA ALA A 141 -9.45 15.14 -15.45
C ALA A 141 -9.73 16.14 -14.30
N PRO A 142 -10.34 17.31 -14.56
CA PRO A 142 -10.54 18.35 -13.54
C PRO A 142 -11.37 17.93 -12.31
N ASP A 143 -12.18 16.89 -12.44
CA ASP A 143 -13.09 16.33 -11.44
C ASP A 143 -12.53 15.07 -10.74
N GLU A 144 -11.30 14.70 -11.06
CA GLU A 144 -10.71 13.47 -10.58
C GLU A 144 -10.21 13.59 -9.14
N THR A 145 -10.89 12.88 -8.22
CA THR A 145 -10.52 12.83 -6.81
C THR A 145 -9.55 11.68 -6.52
N ALA A 146 -8.52 11.95 -5.73
CA ALA A 146 -7.59 10.95 -5.22
C ALA A 146 -7.83 10.70 -3.73
N PRO A 147 -7.60 9.47 -3.23
CA PRO A 147 -7.74 9.17 -1.82
C PRO A 147 -6.67 9.89 -0.99
N ALA A 148 -6.95 10.08 0.30
CA ALA A 148 -6.03 10.75 1.20
C ALA A 148 -4.75 9.91 1.42
N PRO A 149 -3.55 10.40 1.01
CA PRO A 149 -2.30 9.65 1.16
C PRO A 149 -2.01 9.26 2.59
N MET A 150 -2.27 10.18 3.54
CA MET A 150 -1.90 10.01 4.93
C MET A 150 -2.57 8.78 5.55
N PHE A 151 -3.87 8.59 5.32
CA PHE A 151 -4.59 7.44 5.87
C PHE A 151 -4.08 6.11 5.28
N LEU A 152 -3.78 6.08 3.98
CA LEU A 152 -3.20 4.91 3.32
C LEU A 152 -1.78 4.61 3.84
N LEU A 153 -0.96 5.63 4.07
CA LEU A 153 0.39 5.47 4.61
C LEU A 153 0.36 4.99 6.07
N ASP A 154 -0.47 5.60 6.90
CA ASP A 154 -0.66 5.22 8.30
C ASP A 154 -1.23 3.79 8.43
N THR A 155 -1.91 3.30 7.39
CA THR A 155 -2.35 1.91 7.31
C THR A 155 -1.25 0.98 6.80
N PHE A 156 -0.74 1.20 5.59
CA PHE A 156 0.06 0.17 4.90
C PHE A 156 1.53 0.16 5.32
N ARG A 157 2.06 1.22 5.95
CA ARG A 157 3.41 1.18 6.51
C ARG A 157 3.52 0.24 7.71
N PRO A 158 2.65 0.29 8.74
CA PRO A 158 2.69 -0.71 9.80
C PRO A 158 2.44 -2.14 9.30
N VAL A 159 1.60 -2.32 8.26
CA VAL A 159 1.42 -3.63 7.62
C VAL A 159 2.72 -4.14 7.00
N GLU A 160 3.43 -3.30 6.23
CA GLU A 160 4.75 -3.61 5.68
C GLU A 160 5.75 -3.98 6.78
N GLU A 161 5.84 -3.16 7.83
CA GLU A 161 6.78 -3.39 8.94
C GLU A 161 6.49 -4.72 9.64
N ARG A 162 5.21 -5.08 9.86
CA ARG A 162 4.80 -6.38 10.39
C ARG A 162 5.24 -7.52 9.48
N LEU A 163 4.99 -7.45 8.17
CA LEU A 163 5.38 -8.49 7.22
C LEU A 163 6.89 -8.66 7.13
N ARG A 164 7.64 -7.55 7.02
CA ARG A 164 9.09 -7.56 6.92
C ARG A 164 9.76 -8.09 8.18
N SER A 165 9.22 -7.81 9.37
CA SER A 165 9.79 -8.29 10.64
C SER A 165 9.88 -9.82 10.72
N ARG A 166 8.96 -10.55 10.07
CA ARG A 166 8.96 -12.03 10.03
C ARG A 166 10.24 -12.58 9.41
N TYR A 167 10.75 -11.93 8.36
CA TYR A 167 12.01 -12.32 7.70
C TYR A 167 13.21 -12.08 8.60
N LEU A 168 13.27 -10.92 9.25
CA LEU A 168 14.37 -10.56 10.15
C LEU A 168 14.45 -11.47 11.38
N LEU A 169 13.31 -11.87 11.92
CA LEU A 169 13.26 -12.84 13.02
C LEU A 169 13.70 -14.23 12.56
N SER A 170 13.27 -14.67 11.37
CA SER A 170 13.65 -15.97 10.82
C SER A 170 15.16 -16.09 10.57
N GLU A 171 15.82 -15.02 10.13
CA GLU A 171 17.27 -15.02 9.92
C GLU A 171 18.03 -15.08 11.24
N ARG A 172 17.60 -14.32 12.25
CA ARG A 172 18.20 -14.40 13.59
C ARG A 172 18.11 -15.81 14.14
N SER A 173 16.94 -16.46 14.04
CA SER A 173 16.80 -17.86 14.48
C SER A 173 17.74 -18.82 13.75
N ARG A 174 18.03 -18.60 12.46
CA ARG A 174 19.00 -19.42 11.69
C ARG A 174 20.46 -19.12 12.05
N GLN A 175 20.78 -17.91 12.50
CA GLN A 175 22.14 -17.52 12.88
C GLN A 175 22.55 -18.07 14.26
N TYR A 176 21.58 -18.40 15.11
CA TYR A 176 21.79 -18.93 16.47
C TYR A 176 21.41 -20.41 16.64
N ALA A 177 21.10 -21.11 15.55
CA ALA A 177 20.88 -22.56 15.50
C ALA A 177 22.13 -23.26 14.96
#